data_AF-A0A9Q5QZS7-F1
#
_entry.id   AF-A0A9Q5QZS7-F1
#
_cell.length_a   1.000
_cell.length_b   1.000
_cell.length_c   1.000
_cell.angle_alpha   90.00
_cell.angle_beta   90.00
_cell.angle_gamma   90.00
#
_symmetry.space_group_name_H-M   'P 1'
#
loop_
_entity.id
_entity.type
_entity.pdbx_description
1 polymer ?
#
loop_
_entity_poly.entity_id
_entity_poly.type
_entity_poly.pdbx_seq_one_letter_code
_entity_poly.pdbx_strand_id
1 'polypeptide(L)' 'MGWFSKPKIENELGQYLPDSDAQPCTESEEIGARNRSQAQKKCEKTAEEYGGTDAQVSPTDRAGRWDCKFKVWR' A
#
# COMPACT_ATOMS: atom_id res chain seq x y z
N MET A 1 -1.76 42.82 -39.80
CA MET A 1 -2.25 42.14 -38.59
C MET A 1 -1.99 40.65 -38.78
N GLY A 2 -1.35 40.04 -37.79
CA GLY A 2 -0.41 38.93 -37.93
C GLY A 2 -0.96 37.58 -38.41
N TRP A 3 -0.06 36.86 -39.07
CA TRP A 3 -0.16 35.48 -39.50
C TRP A 3 -0.16 34.49 -38.32
N PHE A 4 -0.91 33.40 -38.53
CA PHE A 4 -0.82 32.05 -37.95
C PHE A 4 0.27 31.75 -36.92
N SER A 5 -0.13 31.18 -35.79
CA SER A 5 0.54 30.03 -35.17
C SER A 5 -0.42 29.31 -34.22
N LYS A 6 -0.83 28.11 -34.60
CA LYS A 6 -1.47 27.12 -33.72
C LYS A 6 -0.47 26.77 -32.62
N PRO A 7 -0.87 26.62 -31.34
CA PRO A 7 -0.01 25.98 -30.37
C PRO A 7 0.18 24.51 -30.76
N LYS A 8 1.41 24.19 -31.14
CA LYS A 8 1.94 22.84 -31.26
C LYS A 8 2.06 22.30 -29.84
N ILE A 9 1.05 21.56 -29.37
CA ILE A 9 1.19 20.78 -28.14
C ILE A 9 1.92 19.50 -28.55
N GLU A 10 3.24 19.63 -28.64
CA GLU A 10 4.15 18.50 -28.77
C GLU A 10 4.38 17.92 -27.38
N ASN A 11 3.62 16.90 -27.00
CA ASN A 11 4.10 15.90 -26.05
C ASN A 11 3.30 14.59 -26.16
N GLU A 12 3.18 14.07 -27.38
CA GLU A 12 2.71 12.71 -27.63
C GLU A 12 3.89 11.73 -27.49
N LEU A 13 4.53 11.68 -26.32
CA LEU A 13 5.51 10.67 -25.86
C LEU A 13 6.06 11.11 -24.49
N GLY A 14 5.16 11.32 -23.52
CA GLY A 14 5.55 11.37 -22.11
C GLY A 14 6.13 10.01 -21.76
N GLN A 15 7.44 10.00 -21.55
CA GLN A 15 8.28 8.84 -21.30
C GLN A 15 7.62 7.92 -20.25
N TYR A 16 7.22 6.72 -20.65
CA TYR A 16 6.99 5.60 -19.73
C TYR A 16 8.36 5.25 -19.12
N LEU A 17 8.80 6.05 -18.14
CA LEU A 17 9.76 5.56 -17.17
C LEU A 17 9.04 4.42 -16.44
N PRO A 18 9.63 3.23 -16.29
CA PRO A 18 9.07 2.26 -15.36
C PRO A 18 9.09 2.94 -13.99
N ASP A 19 7.91 3.12 -13.38
CA ASP A 19 7.75 3.70 -12.05
C ASP A 19 8.81 3.12 -11.10
N SER A 20 9.87 3.88 -10.85
CA SER A 20 10.93 3.55 -9.88
C SER A 20 10.50 3.90 -8.46
N ASP A 21 9.20 3.94 -8.22
CA ASP A 21 8.55 4.37 -7.00
C ASP A 21 7.78 3.20 -6.41
N ALA A 22 8.48 2.07 -6.17
CA ALA A 22 8.00 1.10 -5.19
C ALA A 22 8.04 1.81 -3.82
N GLN A 23 7.00 2.58 -3.52
CA GLN A 23 6.87 3.27 -2.25
C GLN A 23 6.38 2.25 -1.22
N PRO A 24 6.88 2.29 0.03
CA PRO A 24 6.39 1.44 1.08
C PRO A 24 4.92 1.81 1.37
N CYS A 25 4.00 1.04 0.81
CA CYS A 25 2.57 1.17 1.03
C CYS A 25 2.23 0.49 2.36
N THR A 26 1.53 1.21 3.24
CA THR A 26 1.01 0.59 4.45
C THR A 26 -0.35 -0.02 4.15
N GLU A 27 -0.41 -1.34 4.14
CA GLU A 27 -1.64 -2.11 4.00
C GLU A 27 -2.21 -2.40 5.39
N SER A 28 -3.53 -2.53 5.45
CA SER A 28 -4.23 -2.89 6.68
C SER A 28 -5.30 -3.93 6.42
N GLU A 29 -5.27 -5.02 7.18
CA GLU A 29 -6.23 -6.12 7.08
C GLU A 29 -6.86 -6.43 8.44
N GLU A 30 -8.18 -6.60 8.48
CA GLU A 30 -8.89 -7.01 9.68
C GLU A 30 -8.78 -8.53 9.87
N ILE A 31 -8.09 -8.95 10.93
CA ILE A 31 -7.88 -10.36 11.25
C ILE A 31 -8.69 -10.80 12.47
N GLY A 32 -9.21 -12.02 12.42
CA GLY A 32 -9.88 -12.67 13.55
C GLY A 32 -8.89 -13.38 14.46
N ALA A 33 -8.80 -12.99 15.73
CA ALA A 33 -7.95 -13.64 16.72
C ALA A 33 -8.51 -13.53 18.15
N ARG A 34 -8.32 -14.58 18.94
CA ARG A 34 -8.84 -14.62 20.32
C ARG A 34 -8.08 -13.67 21.25
N ASN A 35 -6.75 -13.57 21.07
CA ASN A 35 -5.86 -12.79 21.93
C ASN A 35 -4.83 -12.03 21.07
N ARG A 36 -4.25 -10.94 21.60
CA ARG A 36 -3.22 -10.13 20.92
C ARG A 36 -2.06 -10.94 20.37
N SER A 37 -1.55 -11.92 21.13
CA SER A 37 -0.43 -12.76 20.68
C SER A 37 -0.79 -13.63 19.45
N GLN A 38 -2.02 -14.14 19.38
CA GLN A 38 -2.50 -14.85 18.19
C GLN A 38 -2.70 -13.90 17.01
N ALA A 39 -3.23 -12.71 17.27
CA ALA A 39 -3.38 -11.67 16.25
C ALA A 39 -2.02 -11.32 15.66
N GLN A 40 -1.01 -11.13 16.51
CA GLN A 40 0.34 -10.75 16.07
C GLN A 40 0.98 -11.83 15.22
N LYS A 41 0.95 -13.11 15.63
CA LYS A 41 1.47 -14.22 14.80
C LYS A 41 0.77 -14.33 13.45
N LYS A 42 -0.55 -14.11 13.42
CA LYS A 42 -1.31 -14.10 12.15
C LYS A 42 -0.88 -12.91 11.30
N CYS A 43 -0.78 -11.73 11.89
CA CYS A 43 -0.38 -10.50 11.20
C CYS A 43 1.03 -10.60 10.61
N GLU A 44 1.98 -11.16 11.37
CA GLU A 44 3.34 -11.43 10.88
C GLU A 44 3.34 -12.39 9.69
N LYS A 45 2.58 -13.49 9.76
CA LYS A 45 2.45 -14.44 8.65
C LYS A 45 1.80 -13.81 7.42
N THR A 46 0.73 -13.04 7.61
CA THR A 46 0.06 -12.29 6.55
C THR A 46 1.01 -11.29 5.91
N ALA A 47 1.74 -10.50 6.71
CA ALA A 47 2.75 -9.59 6.21
C ALA A 47 3.82 -10.34 5.39
N GLU A 48 4.35 -11.46 5.89
CA GLU A 48 5.32 -12.28 5.16
C GLU A 48 4.77 -12.80 3.82
N GLU A 49 3.51 -13.28 3.79
CA GLU A 49 2.83 -13.73 2.56
C GLU A 49 2.70 -12.60 1.52
N TYR A 50 2.52 -11.35 1.97
CA TYR A 50 2.49 -10.16 1.12
C TYR A 50 3.87 -9.54 0.84
N GLY A 51 4.96 -10.12 1.36
CA GLY A 51 6.31 -9.52 1.28
C GLY A 51 6.44 -8.22 2.09
N GLY A 52 5.56 -8.03 3.06
CA GLY A 52 5.50 -6.90 3.96
C GLY A 52 6.38 -7.03 5.20
N THR A 53 6.68 -5.89 5.80
CA THR A 53 7.49 -5.72 7.00
C THR A 53 6.75 -4.82 8.01
N ASP A 54 7.26 -4.68 9.24
CA ASP A 54 6.67 -3.80 10.26
C ASP A 54 5.20 -4.17 10.60
N ALA A 55 4.95 -5.47 10.80
CA ALA A 55 3.64 -6.00 11.14
C ALA A 55 3.23 -5.59 12.57
N GLN A 56 2.19 -4.76 12.66
CA GLN A 56 1.64 -4.26 13.92
C GLN A 56 0.17 -4.64 14.05
N VAL A 57 -0.24 -5.04 15.25
CA VAL A 57 -1.63 -5.33 15.56
C VAL A 57 -2.23 -4.27 16.48
N SER A 58 -3.36 -3.72 16.06
CA SER A 58 -4.18 -2.81 16.86
C SER A 58 -5.51 -3.46 17.21
N PRO A 59 -6.01 -3.32 18.44
CA PRO A 59 -7.37 -3.76 18.76
C PRO A 59 -8.38 -2.90 18.00
N THR A 60 -9.48 -3.51 17.55
CA THR A 60 -10.61 -2.77 16.96
C THR A 60 -11.79 -2.70 17.94
N ASP A 61 -12.83 -1.95 17.59
CA ASP A 61 -14.07 -1.87 18.38
C ASP A 61 -14.82 -3.22 18.46
N ARG A 62 -14.45 -4.21 17.65
CA ARG A 62 -15.09 -5.51 17.58
C ARG A 62 -14.31 -6.54 18.40
N ALA A 63 -14.98 -7.13 19.40
CA ALA A 63 -14.39 -8.19 20.21
C ALA A 63 -13.92 -9.37 19.33
N GLY A 64 -12.63 -9.73 19.46
CA GLY A 64 -12.01 -10.80 18.68
C GLY A 64 -11.55 -10.41 17.27
N ARG A 65 -11.63 -9.13 16.91
CA ARG A 65 -11.06 -8.56 15.69
C ARG A 65 -9.89 -7.65 16.02
N TRP A 66 -8.90 -7.67 15.14
CA TRP A 66 -7.67 -6.91 15.27
C TRP A 66 -7.31 -6.35 13.90
N ASP A 67 -6.90 -5.10 13.85
CA ASP A 67 -6.34 -4.50 12.64
C ASP A 67 -4.86 -4.88 12.57
N CYS A 68 -4.51 -5.66 11.57
CA CYS A 68 -3.13 -5.93 11.19
C CYS A 68 -2.68 -4.85 10.20
N LYS A 69 -1.66 -4.08 10.55
CA LYS A 69 -1.04 -3.08 9.69
C LYS A 69 0.36 -3.53 9.34
N PHE A 70 0.72 -3.53 8.07
CA PHE A 70 2.04 -3.93 7.61
C PHE A 70 2.44 -3.11 6.39
N LYS A 71 3.74 -2.91 6.20
CA LYS A 71 4.29 -2.14 5.08
C LYS A 71 4.76 -3.08 3.99
N VAL A 72 4.17 -3.00 2.81
CA VAL A 72 4.60 -3.73 1.61
C VAL A 72 5.29 -2.79 0.63
N TRP A 73 6.22 -3.33 -0.14
CA TRP A 73 6.81 -2.62 -1.28
C TRP A 73 6.00 -3.00 -2.52
N ARG A 74 5.26 -2.05 -3.08
CA ARG A 74 4.43 -2.22 -4.27
C ARG A 74 4.56 -1.04 -5.21
#